data_AF-A0A401GN42-F1
#
_entry.id   AF-A0A401GN42-F1
#
_cell.length_a   1.000
_cell.length_b   1.000
_cell.length_c   1.000
_cell.angle_alpha   90.00
_cell.angle_beta   90.00
_cell.angle_gamma   90.00
#
_symmetry.space_group_name_H-M   'P 1'
#
loop_
_entity.id
_entity.type
_entity.pdbx_description
1 polymer ?
#
loop_
_entity_poly.entity_id
_entity_poly.type
_entity_poly.pdbx_seq_one_letter_code
_entity_poly.pdbx_strand_id
1 'polypeptide(L)'
;MSSLASDRFSDYERDVNGKLIPDGGTGYRLKPAALEKYNQLWLKEAKERLPAPTAELPGKYDFMSLKDGSPDPPLLQYGIAVNFDKLLSYAKEKNLLEPAARKRGVSLSSLSDMPIISEVIKALEVACNARLHYTAPWVPDYEGMVALYSNYSMFWEQLEEEHEQEVINILQEELGVTEEPMWYWDAVNQR
;
A
#
# COMPACT_ATOMS: atom_id res chain seq x y z
N MET A 1 22.21 -36.01 2.41
CA MET A 1 21.08 -35.46 1.64
C MET A 1 20.40 -34.38 2.48
N SER A 2 20.45 -33.14 1.96
CA SER A 2 19.58 -31.97 2.22
C SER A 2 19.16 -31.61 3.66
N SER A 3 20.01 -30.89 4.40
CA SER A 3 19.58 -30.11 5.58
C SER A 3 19.12 -28.68 5.23
N LEU A 4 19.18 -28.28 3.96
CA LEU A 4 18.84 -26.91 3.51
C LEU A 4 17.33 -26.68 3.29
N ALA A 5 16.53 -27.74 3.23
CA ALA A 5 15.07 -27.65 3.11
C ALA A 5 14.35 -27.55 4.48
N SER A 6 15.01 -27.96 5.55
CA SER A 6 14.48 -27.99 6.92
C SER A 6 14.38 -26.59 7.56
N ASP A 7 15.35 -25.72 7.29
CA ASP A 7 15.45 -24.42 7.95
C ASP A 7 14.40 -23.41 7.46
N ARG A 8 13.93 -23.54 6.22
CA ARG A 8 12.97 -22.60 5.61
C ARG A 8 11.59 -22.59 6.27
N PHE A 9 11.24 -23.62 7.05
CA PHE A 9 9.93 -23.73 7.71
C PHE A 9 9.99 -23.50 9.23
N SER A 10 11.15 -23.14 9.76
CA SER A 10 11.35 -22.86 11.19
C SER A 10 10.80 -21.49 11.61
N ASP A 11 10.67 -20.59 10.64
CA ASP A 11 10.21 -19.21 10.81
C ASP A 11 8.69 -19.06 10.87
N TYR A 12 7.94 -20.14 10.62
CA TYR A 12 6.47 -20.13 10.56
C TYR A 12 5.83 -20.68 11.84
N GLU A 13 4.65 -20.14 12.18
CA GLU A 13 3.82 -20.64 13.26
C GLU A 13 3.16 -21.97 12.90
N ARG A 14 2.93 -22.79 13.93
CA ARG A 14 2.29 -24.09 13.81
C ARG A 14 1.13 -24.20 14.79
N ASP A 15 0.07 -24.87 14.36
CA ASP A 15 -1.05 -25.23 15.21
C ASP A 15 -0.67 -26.32 16.23
N VAL A 16 -1.64 -26.67 17.09
CA VAL A 16 -1.49 -27.72 18.11
C VAL A 16 -1.15 -29.10 17.55
N ASN A 17 -1.36 -29.32 16.24
CA ASN A 17 -1.07 -30.58 15.55
C ASN A 17 0.25 -30.50 14.76
N GLY A 18 1.01 -29.41 14.88
CA GLY A 18 2.27 -29.20 14.19
C GLY A 18 2.13 -28.76 12.72
N LYS A 19 0.91 -28.43 12.25
CA LYS A 19 0.66 -27.96 10.88
C LYS A 19 0.86 -26.45 10.78
N LEU A 20 1.39 -25.97 9.66
CA LEU A 20 1.55 -24.54 9.41
C LEU A 20 0.20 -23.83 9.43
N ILE A 21 0.14 -22.69 10.10
CA ILE A 21 -1.05 -21.84 10.15
C ILE A 21 -1.11 -21.03 8.85
N PRO A 22 -2.17 -21.12 8.03
CA PRO A 22 -2.31 -20.32 6.83
C PRO A 22 -2.39 -18.83 7.14
N ASP A 23 -1.81 -18.01 6.27
CA ASP A 23 -1.89 -16.55 6.33
C ASP A 23 -2.19 -15.97 4.94
N GLY A 24 -3.06 -14.96 4.90
CA GLY A 24 -3.54 -14.38 3.64
C GLY A 24 -2.50 -13.55 2.89
N GLY A 25 -1.46 -13.04 3.57
CA GLY A 25 -0.41 -12.22 2.98
C GLY A 25 0.82 -13.04 2.60
N THR A 26 1.31 -13.89 3.50
CA THR A 26 2.58 -14.64 3.32
C THR A 26 2.40 -16.11 2.95
N GLY A 27 1.15 -16.56 2.76
CA GLY A 27 0.77 -17.97 2.56
C GLY A 27 0.70 -18.78 3.86
N TYR A 28 1.70 -18.62 4.73
CA TYR A 28 1.69 -19.17 6.10
C TYR A 28 2.16 -18.11 7.09
N ARG A 29 1.59 -18.13 8.30
CA ARG A 29 1.87 -17.15 9.35
C ARG A 29 3.31 -17.29 9.82
N LEU A 30 4.06 -16.19 9.78
CA LEU A 30 5.40 -16.12 10.33
C LEU A 30 5.34 -15.93 11.85
N LYS A 31 6.33 -16.46 12.56
CA LYS A 31 6.57 -16.13 13.96
C LYS A 31 6.90 -14.63 14.07
N PRO A 32 6.53 -13.95 15.17
CA PRO A 32 6.80 -12.52 15.35
C PRO A 32 8.27 -12.14 15.13
N ALA A 33 9.22 -12.93 15.65
CA ALA A 33 10.64 -12.68 15.48
C ALA A 33 11.14 -12.84 14.03
N ALA A 34 10.53 -13.75 13.26
CA ALA A 34 10.85 -13.92 11.85
C ALA A 34 10.26 -12.78 11.01
N LEU A 35 9.01 -12.41 11.27
CA LEU A 35 8.35 -11.26 10.64
C LEU A 35 9.17 -9.98 10.85
N GLU A 36 9.57 -9.70 12.10
CA GLU A 36 10.42 -8.55 12.43
C GLU A 36 11.74 -8.58 11.67
N LYS A 37 12.40 -9.74 11.59
CA LYS A 37 13.66 -9.90 10.83
C LYS A 37 13.45 -9.66 9.34
N TYR A 38 12.37 -10.17 8.75
CA TYR A 38 12.04 -9.92 7.35
C TYR A 38 11.74 -8.45 7.09
N ASN A 39 10.97 -7.81 7.96
CA ASN A 39 10.69 -6.37 7.89
C ASN A 39 11.98 -5.57 7.98
N GLN A 40 12.89 -5.87 8.92
CA GLN A 40 14.16 -5.17 9.04
C GLN A 40 15.07 -5.35 7.82
N LEU A 41 15.15 -6.55 7.25
CA LEU A 41 15.91 -6.81 6.02
C LEU A 41 15.33 -6.02 4.85
N TRP A 42 14.01 -6.10 4.66
CA TRP A 42 13.32 -5.36 3.61
C TRP A 42 13.50 -3.85 3.77
N LEU A 43 13.31 -3.31 4.99
CA LEU A 43 13.54 -1.90 5.29
C LEU A 43 14.97 -1.46 5.01
N LYS A 44 15.97 -2.29 5.34
CA LYS A 44 17.37 -2.01 5.07
C LYS A 44 17.65 -1.97 3.57
N GLU A 45 17.28 -3.02 2.84
CA GLU A 45 17.47 -3.09 1.38
C GLU A 45 16.76 -1.95 0.67
N ALA A 46 15.57 -1.58 1.15
CA ALA A 46 14.78 -0.53 0.55
C ALA A 46 15.38 0.86 0.86
N LYS A 47 15.86 1.12 2.09
CA LYS A 47 16.65 2.33 2.45
C LYS A 47 17.93 2.50 1.66
N GLU A 48 18.58 1.40 1.31
CA GLU A 48 19.80 1.44 0.50
C GLU A 48 19.50 1.72 -0.98
N ARG A 49 18.29 1.42 -1.47
CA ARG A 49 17.93 1.46 -2.89
C ARG A 49 17.09 2.66 -3.33
N LEU A 50 16.20 3.16 -2.47
CA LEU A 50 15.18 4.14 -2.86
C LEU A 50 15.37 5.49 -2.13
N PRO A 51 15.24 6.63 -2.83
CA PRO A 51 15.36 7.97 -2.23
C PRO A 51 14.13 8.36 -1.41
N ALA A 52 14.33 9.20 -0.39
CA ALA A 52 13.28 9.78 0.45
C ALA A 52 12.11 10.38 -0.37
N PRO A 53 10.87 10.32 0.13
CA PRO A 53 9.73 10.97 -0.51
C PRO A 53 9.96 12.47 -0.72
N THR A 54 9.38 13.02 -1.78
CA THR A 54 9.55 14.43 -2.15
C THR A 54 8.21 15.14 -2.30
N ALA A 55 8.13 16.42 -1.94
CA ALA A 55 6.91 17.21 -2.14
C ALA A 55 6.60 17.43 -3.63
N GLU A 56 7.65 17.64 -4.44
CA GLU A 56 7.54 17.85 -5.89
C GLU A 56 8.03 16.61 -6.66
N LEU A 57 7.48 16.39 -7.86
CA LEU A 57 7.97 15.36 -8.77
C LEU A 57 9.34 15.78 -9.32
N PRO A 58 10.41 15.02 -9.08
CA PRO A 58 11.70 15.37 -9.66
C PRO A 58 11.63 15.29 -11.20
N GLY A 59 12.00 16.37 -11.91
CA GLY A 59 11.77 16.49 -13.36
C GLY A 59 12.38 15.37 -14.23
N LYS A 60 13.39 14.64 -13.75
CA LYS A 60 13.92 13.44 -14.43
C LYS A 60 12.95 12.24 -14.45
N TYR A 61 11.85 12.32 -13.70
CA TYR A 61 10.82 11.30 -13.60
C TYR A 61 9.48 11.76 -14.16
N ASP A 62 9.39 13.01 -14.61
CA ASP A 62 8.25 13.50 -15.36
C ASP A 62 8.27 12.88 -16.76
N PHE A 63 7.40 11.90 -16.96
CA PHE A 63 7.29 11.12 -18.19
C PHE A 63 7.04 12.02 -19.41
N MET A 64 6.29 13.12 -19.24
CA MET A 64 5.93 14.03 -20.33
C MET A 64 7.11 14.92 -20.76
N SER A 65 8.10 15.10 -19.90
CA SER A 65 9.29 15.92 -20.15
C SER A 65 10.49 15.11 -20.66
N LEU A 66 10.37 13.79 -20.77
CA LEU A 66 11.46 12.94 -21.25
C LEU A 66 11.68 13.09 -22.75
N LYS A 67 12.96 13.05 -23.14
CA LYS A 67 13.34 13.03 -24.56
C LYS A 67 13.07 11.66 -25.16
N ASP A 68 12.68 11.63 -26.43
CA ASP A 68 12.56 10.39 -27.20
C ASP A 68 13.81 9.51 -27.07
N GLY A 69 13.59 8.24 -26.74
CA GLY A 69 14.65 7.25 -26.51
C GLY A 69 15.27 7.26 -25.11
N SER A 70 14.78 8.10 -24.19
CA SER A 70 15.11 7.97 -22.77
C SER A 70 14.56 6.66 -22.20
N PRO A 71 15.27 5.99 -21.28
CA PRO A 71 14.70 4.84 -20.57
C PRO A 71 13.48 5.28 -19.75
N ASP A 72 12.52 4.35 -19.62
CA ASP A 72 11.33 4.56 -18.79
C ASP A 72 11.75 4.91 -17.34
N PRO A 73 11.20 5.99 -16.76
CA PRO A 73 11.55 6.37 -15.40
C PRO A 73 10.96 5.35 -14.40
N PRO A 74 11.54 5.22 -13.21
CA PRO A 74 10.90 4.46 -12.14
C PRO A 74 9.49 4.98 -11.87
N LEU A 75 8.62 4.10 -11.38
CA LEU A 75 7.26 4.45 -11.01
C LEU A 75 7.27 5.20 -9.68
N LEU A 76 6.73 6.43 -9.70
CA LEU A 76 6.45 7.24 -8.53
C LEU A 76 4.94 7.46 -8.43
N GLN A 77 4.44 7.52 -7.21
CA GLN A 77 3.03 7.66 -6.87
C GLN A 77 2.88 8.88 -5.97
N TYR A 78 1.85 9.69 -6.23
CA TYR A 78 1.53 10.87 -5.44
C TYR A 78 0.29 10.60 -4.59
N GLY A 79 0.39 10.82 -3.28
CA GLY A 79 -0.74 10.61 -2.38
C GLY A 79 -0.36 10.60 -0.91
N ILE A 80 -1.32 10.16 -0.08
CA ILE A 80 -1.21 10.18 1.38
C ILE A 80 -0.83 8.79 1.87
N ALA A 81 0.37 8.66 2.44
CA ALA A 81 0.82 7.44 3.08
C ALA A 81 0.00 7.17 4.35
N VAL A 82 -0.37 5.91 4.57
CA VAL A 82 -1.33 5.52 5.60
C VAL A 82 -1.02 4.12 6.14
N ASN A 83 -1.22 3.94 7.44
CA ASN A 83 -1.13 2.62 8.08
C ASN A 83 -2.45 1.86 7.94
N PHE A 84 -2.39 0.52 7.84
CA PHE A 84 -3.57 -0.30 7.63
C PHE A 84 -4.61 -0.13 8.74
N ASP A 85 -4.17 0.11 9.99
CA ASP A 85 -5.06 0.38 11.12
C ASP A 85 -6.03 1.55 10.89
N LYS A 86 -5.61 2.58 10.14
CA LYS A 86 -6.46 3.72 9.78
C LYS A 86 -7.52 3.31 8.76
N LEU A 87 -7.12 2.57 7.72
CA LEU A 87 -8.03 2.01 6.72
C LEU A 87 -9.04 1.04 7.36
N LEU A 88 -8.59 0.22 8.30
CA LEU A 88 -9.43 -0.72 9.04
C LEU A 88 -10.42 0.02 9.96
N SER A 89 -9.98 1.10 10.61
CA SER A 89 -10.85 1.93 11.45
C SER A 89 -11.96 2.59 10.62
N TYR A 90 -11.60 3.19 9.49
CA TYR A 90 -12.55 3.73 8.52
C TYR A 90 -13.52 2.66 8.01
N ALA A 91 -13.03 1.47 7.65
CA ALA A 91 -13.86 0.36 7.20
C ALA A 91 -14.89 -0.08 8.24
N LYS A 92 -14.54 -0.05 9.54
CA LYS A 92 -15.47 -0.33 10.63
C LYS A 92 -16.52 0.76 10.76
N GLU A 93 -16.10 2.03 10.75
CA GLU A 93 -17.00 3.18 10.89
C GLU A 93 -18.05 3.22 9.77
N LYS A 94 -17.64 2.99 8.53
CA LYS A 94 -18.53 2.98 7.35
C LYS A 94 -19.20 1.61 7.10
N ASN A 95 -19.07 0.64 8.01
CA ASN A 95 -19.65 -0.70 7.90
C ASN A 95 -19.28 -1.47 6.61
N LEU A 96 -18.04 -1.34 6.15
CA LEU A 96 -17.56 -1.93 4.88
C LEU A 96 -17.10 -3.38 5.00
N LEU A 97 -16.90 -3.89 6.21
CA LEU A 97 -16.37 -5.25 6.44
C LEU A 97 -17.34 -6.35 5.99
N GLU A 98 -18.63 -6.19 6.24
CA GLU A 98 -19.65 -7.16 5.80
C GLU A 98 -19.77 -7.24 4.27
N PRO A 99 -19.88 -6.12 3.53
CA PRO A 99 -19.78 -6.12 2.07
C PRO A 99 -18.51 -6.82 1.55
N ALA A 100 -17.35 -6.51 2.14
CA ALA A 100 -16.07 -7.10 1.74
C ALA A 100 -16.06 -8.63 1.92
N ALA A 101 -16.52 -9.12 3.08
CA ALA A 101 -16.62 -10.55 3.36
C ALA A 101 -17.61 -11.27 2.44
N ARG A 102 -18.80 -10.68 2.24
CA ARG A 102 -19.83 -11.23 1.35
C ARG A 102 -19.31 -11.39 -0.08
N LYS A 103 -18.63 -10.37 -0.61
CA LYS A 103 -18.07 -10.40 -1.98
C LYS A 103 -17.00 -11.48 -2.16
N ARG A 104 -16.28 -11.82 -1.10
CA ARG A 104 -15.27 -12.89 -1.11
C ARG A 104 -15.83 -14.26 -0.74
N GLY A 105 -17.07 -14.34 -0.27
CA GLY A 105 -17.68 -15.60 0.18
C GLY A 105 -17.02 -16.18 1.43
N VAL A 106 -16.49 -15.33 2.30
CA VAL A 106 -15.79 -15.73 3.54
C VAL A 106 -16.49 -15.14 4.77
N SER A 107 -16.20 -15.67 5.96
CA SER A 107 -16.61 -15.03 7.21
C SER A 107 -15.77 -13.79 7.49
N LEU A 108 -16.30 -12.86 8.31
CA LEU A 108 -15.55 -11.69 8.77
C LEU A 108 -14.21 -12.06 9.43
N SER A 109 -14.19 -13.15 10.20
CA SER A 109 -12.98 -13.67 10.86
C SER A 109 -11.93 -14.24 9.92
N SER A 110 -12.27 -14.48 8.66
CA SER A 110 -11.37 -15.00 7.62
C SER A 110 -11.11 -13.98 6.52
N LEU A 111 -11.55 -12.74 6.72
CA LEU A 111 -11.34 -11.65 5.77
C LEU A 111 -9.89 -11.18 5.85
N SER A 112 -9.20 -11.16 4.71
CA SER A 112 -7.85 -10.59 4.58
C SER A 112 -7.90 -9.08 4.29
N ASP A 113 -6.74 -8.44 4.34
CA ASP A 113 -6.60 -6.99 4.24
C ASP A 113 -6.98 -6.44 2.86
N MET A 114 -6.58 -7.11 1.77
CA MET A 114 -6.83 -6.62 0.41
C MET A 114 -8.33 -6.44 0.06
N PRO A 115 -9.24 -7.37 0.41
CA PRO A 115 -10.68 -7.13 0.34
C PRO A 115 -11.16 -5.89 1.11
N ILE A 116 -10.62 -5.64 2.31
CA ILE A 116 -10.97 -4.48 3.14
C ILE A 116 -10.51 -3.21 2.44
N ILE A 117 -9.23 -3.15 2.06
CA ILE A 117 -8.62 -2.04 1.32
C ILE A 117 -9.43 -1.73 0.07
N SER A 118 -9.81 -2.75 -0.70
CA SER A 118 -10.57 -2.55 -1.94
C SER A 118 -11.94 -1.91 -1.70
N GLU A 119 -12.64 -2.22 -0.61
CA GLU A 119 -13.92 -1.57 -0.30
C GLU A 119 -13.72 -0.17 0.29
N VAL A 120 -12.65 0.04 1.08
CA VAL A 120 -12.25 1.37 1.56
C VAL A 120 -11.97 2.33 0.41
N ILE A 121 -11.13 1.94 -0.55
CA ILE A 121 -10.80 2.80 -1.69
C ILE A 121 -12.06 3.17 -2.47
N LYS A 122 -12.95 2.21 -2.76
CA LYS A 122 -14.21 2.52 -3.46
C LYS A 122 -15.09 3.50 -2.69
N ALA A 123 -15.16 3.36 -1.37
CA ALA A 123 -15.92 4.28 -0.53
C ALA A 123 -15.31 5.69 -0.54
N LEU A 124 -13.98 5.80 -0.50
CA LEU A 124 -13.28 7.07 -0.62
C LEU A 124 -13.43 7.69 -2.01
N GLU A 125 -13.38 6.90 -3.09
CA GLU A 125 -13.63 7.40 -4.45
C GLU A 125 -15.01 8.05 -4.58
N VAL A 126 -16.01 7.44 -3.93
CA VAL A 126 -17.37 8.00 -3.86
C VAL A 126 -17.41 9.27 -3.02
N ALA A 127 -16.74 9.29 -1.86
CA ALA A 127 -16.71 10.45 -0.97
C ALA A 127 -16.01 11.66 -1.60
N CYS A 128 -14.87 11.43 -2.25
CA CYS A 128 -14.07 12.44 -2.93
C CYS A 128 -14.62 12.81 -4.32
N ASN A 129 -15.52 11.99 -4.88
CA ASN A 129 -15.91 12.05 -6.30
C ASN A 129 -14.68 12.09 -7.24
N ALA A 130 -13.65 11.32 -6.90
CA ALA A 130 -12.37 11.29 -7.59
C ALA A 130 -11.87 9.85 -7.69
N ARG A 131 -11.05 9.56 -8.70
CA ARG A 131 -10.43 8.25 -8.84
C ARG A 131 -9.24 8.16 -7.88
N LEU A 132 -9.14 7.03 -7.18
CA LEU A 132 -8.10 6.80 -6.17
C LEU A 132 -7.53 5.40 -6.34
N HIS A 133 -6.30 5.21 -5.89
CA HIS A 133 -5.60 3.94 -5.99
C HIS A 133 -5.01 3.57 -4.65
N TYR A 134 -4.93 2.27 -4.36
CA TYR A 134 -4.10 1.78 -3.27
C TYR A 134 -2.76 1.34 -3.81
N THR A 135 -1.69 1.79 -3.17
CA THR A 135 -0.32 1.32 -3.45
C THR A 135 0.44 1.12 -2.15
N ALA A 136 1.58 0.43 -2.23
CA ALA A 136 2.53 0.30 -1.14
C ALA A 136 3.68 1.30 -1.40
N PRO A 137 3.65 2.48 -0.77
CA PRO A 137 4.71 3.46 -0.93
C PRO A 137 5.99 2.90 -0.31
N TRP A 138 7.13 3.26 -0.86
CA TRP A 138 8.39 3.06 -0.19
C TRP A 138 8.56 4.13 0.90
N VAL A 139 8.18 3.81 2.14
CA VAL A 139 8.51 4.59 3.34
C VAL A 139 8.43 3.67 4.57
N PRO A 140 9.44 3.64 5.47
CA PRO A 140 9.47 2.71 6.59
C PRO A 140 8.29 2.76 7.55
N ASP A 141 7.66 3.93 7.67
CA ASP A 141 6.68 4.21 8.72
C ASP A 141 5.23 3.98 8.29
N TYR A 142 5.01 3.58 7.02
CA TYR A 142 3.67 3.35 6.47
C TYR A 142 3.57 2.03 5.71
N GLU A 143 2.44 1.34 5.89
CA GLU A 143 2.15 0.05 5.25
C GLU A 143 1.49 0.19 3.87
N GLY A 144 0.91 1.35 3.58
CA GLY A 144 0.16 1.63 2.36
C GLY A 144 0.06 3.11 2.04
N MET A 145 -0.62 3.42 0.95
CA MET A 145 -0.93 4.78 0.51
C MET A 145 -2.24 4.78 -0.26
N VAL A 146 -3.02 5.85 -0.05
CA VAL A 146 -4.08 6.25 -0.97
C VAL A 146 -3.46 7.23 -1.97
N ALA A 147 -3.22 6.75 -3.20
CA ALA A 147 -2.62 7.49 -4.29
C ALA A 147 -3.70 8.17 -5.14
N LEU A 148 -3.44 9.42 -5.50
CA LEU A 148 -4.27 10.17 -6.45
C LEU A 148 -3.88 9.81 -7.88
N TYR A 149 -2.58 9.76 -8.16
CA TYR A 149 -2.04 9.42 -9.48
C TYR A 149 -0.56 9.04 -9.39
N SER A 150 0.01 8.64 -10.54
CA SER A 150 1.42 8.32 -10.72
C SER A 150 2.09 9.29 -11.67
N ASN A 151 3.42 9.26 -11.77
CA ASN A 151 4.15 10.04 -12.79
C ASN A 151 3.79 9.66 -14.24
N TYR A 152 3.11 8.53 -14.45
CA TYR A 152 2.60 8.09 -15.75
C TYR A 152 1.13 8.44 -15.98
N SER A 153 0.34 8.62 -14.92
CA SER A 153 -1.09 8.94 -15.02
C SER A 153 -1.42 10.40 -14.70
N MET A 154 -0.48 11.16 -14.12
CA MET A 154 -0.63 12.56 -13.71
C MET A 154 -1.24 13.42 -14.82
N PHE A 155 -0.80 13.27 -16.07
CA PHE A 155 -1.34 14.04 -17.19
C PHE A 155 -2.86 13.87 -17.41
N TRP A 156 -3.42 12.72 -17.03
CA TRP A 156 -4.83 12.38 -17.23
C TRP A 156 -5.67 12.44 -15.95
N GLU A 157 -5.03 12.25 -14.80
CA GLU A 157 -5.69 12.05 -13.51
C GLU A 157 -5.48 13.22 -12.53
N GLN A 158 -4.49 14.08 -12.76
CA GLN A 158 -4.29 15.26 -11.92
C GLN A 158 -5.48 16.20 -12.05
N LEU A 159 -6.02 16.59 -10.90
CA LEU A 159 -7.15 17.50 -10.83
C LEU A 159 -6.68 18.95 -10.87
N GLU A 160 -7.61 19.87 -11.08
CA GLU A 160 -7.34 21.29 -10.83
C GLU A 160 -7.02 21.50 -9.34
N GLU A 161 -6.11 22.42 -9.03
CA GLU A 161 -5.55 22.62 -7.68
C GLU A 161 -6.62 22.73 -6.58
N GLU A 162 -7.72 23.44 -6.85
CA GLU A 162 -8.84 23.59 -5.92
C GLU A 162 -9.55 22.26 -5.63
N HIS A 163 -9.81 21.47 -6.68
CA HIS A 163 -10.45 20.16 -6.56
C HIS A 163 -9.50 19.13 -5.93
N GLU A 164 -8.21 19.17 -6.25
CA GLU A 164 -7.21 18.30 -5.63
C GLU A 164 -7.11 18.57 -4.13
N GLN A 165 -7.08 19.84 -3.72
CA GLN A 165 -7.07 20.22 -2.32
C GLN A 165 -8.34 19.78 -1.60
N GLU A 166 -9.51 19.86 -2.24
CA GLU A 166 -10.76 19.32 -1.70
C GLU A 166 -10.66 17.82 -1.45
N VAL A 167 -10.15 17.05 -2.43
CA VAL A 167 -9.93 15.61 -2.29
C VAL A 167 -8.98 15.31 -1.13
N ILE A 168 -7.85 16.03 -1.04
CA ILE A 168 -6.86 15.86 0.05
C ILE A 168 -7.51 16.09 1.42
N ASN A 169 -8.28 17.16 1.56
CA ASN A 169 -8.97 17.49 2.82
C ASN A 169 -9.95 16.39 3.23
N ILE A 170 -10.75 15.89 2.27
CA ILE A 170 -11.68 14.77 2.52
C ILE A 170 -10.91 13.52 2.95
N LEU A 171 -9.81 13.19 2.27
CA LEU A 171 -8.99 12.02 2.62
C LEU A 171 -8.41 12.15 4.04
N GLN A 172 -7.89 13.33 4.40
CA GLN A 172 -7.34 13.60 5.73
C GLN A 172 -8.42 13.48 6.82
N GLU A 173 -9.61 14.02 6.57
CA GLU A 173 -10.76 13.94 7.48
C GLU A 173 -11.24 12.49 7.65
N GLU A 174 -11.56 11.81 6.54
CA GLU A 174 -12.14 10.46 6.56
C GLU A 174 -11.16 9.42 7.10
N LEU A 175 -9.86 9.56 6.84
CA LEU A 175 -8.84 8.65 7.37
C LEU A 175 -8.31 9.06 8.75
N GLY A 176 -8.63 10.26 9.23
CA GLY A 176 -8.11 10.81 10.48
C GLY A 176 -6.58 10.89 10.48
N VAL A 177 -6.03 11.43 9.41
CA VAL A 177 -4.59 11.61 9.14
C VAL A 177 -4.27 13.09 8.93
N THR A 178 -3.04 13.49 9.20
CA THR A 178 -2.54 14.88 9.00
C THR A 178 -1.42 14.95 7.98
N GLU A 179 -1.10 13.81 7.38
CA GLU A 179 -0.05 13.62 6.41
C GLU A 179 -0.42 14.36 5.12
N GLU A 180 0.51 15.18 4.64
CA GLU A 180 0.42 15.84 3.34
C GLU A 180 0.75 14.84 2.22
N PRO A 181 0.14 14.99 1.03
CA PRO A 181 0.51 14.17 -0.09
C PRO A 181 1.95 14.44 -0.52
N MET A 182 2.69 13.36 -0.81
CA MET A 182 4.06 13.43 -1.33
C MET A 182 4.23 12.43 -2.47
N TRP A 183 5.32 12.58 -3.21
CA TRP A 183 5.78 11.60 -4.18
C TRP A 183 6.57 10.49 -3.49
N TYR A 184 6.08 9.26 -3.62
CA TYR A 184 6.69 8.05 -3.10
C TYR A 184 7.12 7.14 -4.23
N TRP A 185 8.20 6.39 -3.99
CA TRP A 185 8.70 5.41 -4.92
C TRP A 185 7.84 4.16 -4.72
N ASP A 186 7.28 3.60 -5.79
CA ASP A 186 6.46 2.40 -5.66
C ASP A 186 7.36 1.22 -5.26
N ALA A 187 7.19 0.65 -4.08
CA ALA A 187 8.09 -0.41 -3.59
C ALA A 187 7.92 -1.74 -4.34
N VAL A 188 6.78 -1.94 -5.00
CA VAL A 188 6.34 -3.22 -5.56
C VAL A 188 6.53 -3.25 -7.08
N ASN A 189 6.35 -2.12 -7.75
CA ASN A 189 6.31 -2.01 -9.21
C ASN A 189 7.53 -1.29 -9.81
N GLN A 190 8.69 -1.31 -9.13
CA GLN A 190 9.95 -0.86 -9.76
C GLN A 190 10.25 -1.79 -10.95
N ARG A 191 10.17 -1.26 -12.17
CA ARG A 191 10.54 -1.95 -13.41
C ARG A 191 12.05 -1.99 -13.58
#